data_AF-A0A0U1DIC1-F1
#
_entry.id   AF-A0A0U1DIC1-F1
#
_cell.length_a   1.000
_cell.length_b   1.000
_cell.length_c   1.000
_cell.angle_alpha   90.00
_cell.angle_beta   90.00
_cell.angle_gamma   90.00
#
_symmetry.space_group_name_H-M   'P 1'
#
loop_
_entity.id
_entity.type
_entity.pdbx_description
1 polymer ?
#
loop_
_entity_poly.entity_id
_entity_poly.type
_entity_poly.pdbx_seq_one_letter_code
_entity_poly.pdbx_strand_id
1 'polypeptide(L)' 'MAMEQFDLGGQVAIVTGAGKGVGQGIARVLAEAGATVVGTARTESDIVSTISGIEPPVEKDWHSWPTP' A
#
# COMPACT_ATOMS: atom_id res chain seq x y z
N MET A 1 3.76 -14.81 14.30
CA MET A 1 3.67 -16.21 13.82
C MET A 1 3.36 -16.38 12.32
N ALA A 2 2.71 -15.44 11.61
CA ALA A 2 2.77 -15.39 10.12
C ALA A 2 3.33 -14.04 9.62
N MET A 3 2.96 -12.93 10.27
CA MET A 3 3.47 -11.59 9.95
C MET A 3 4.97 -11.39 10.23
N GLU A 4 5.53 -12.07 11.24
CA GLU A 4 6.96 -11.92 11.62
C GLU A 4 7.94 -12.43 10.56
N GLN A 5 7.48 -13.21 9.57
CA GLN A 5 8.35 -13.68 8.46
C GLN A 5 8.40 -12.69 7.29
N PHE A 6 7.57 -11.64 7.31
CA PHE A 6 7.49 -10.65 6.23
C PHE A 6 7.50 -9.24 6.83
N ASP A 7 8.62 -8.85 7.44
CA ASP A 7 8.87 -7.43 7.72
C ASP A 7 9.28 -6.76 6.41
N LEU A 8 8.41 -5.88 5.90
CA LEU A 8 8.64 -5.07 4.71
C LEU A 8 8.88 -3.60 5.07
N GLY A 9 9.23 -3.33 6.33
CA GLY A 9 9.64 -2.00 6.79
C GLY A 9 10.68 -1.37 5.86
N GLY A 10 10.41 -0.13 5.45
CA GLY A 10 11.28 0.63 4.55
C GLY A 10 11.23 0.19 3.08
N GLN A 11 10.48 -0.86 2.73
CA GLN A 11 10.26 -1.25 1.33
C GLN A 11 9.09 -0.48 0.72
N VAL A 12 9.10 -0.39 -0.60
CA VAL A 12 8.06 0.25 -1.40
C VAL A 12 7.41 -0.80 -2.30
N ALA A 13 6.09 -0.93 -2.24
CA ALA A 13 5.35 -1.89 -3.05
C ALA A 13 4.31 -1.19 -3.92
N ILE A 14 4.33 -1.46 -5.23
CA ILE A 14 3.33 -0.97 -6.18
C ILE A 14 2.32 -2.08 -6.46
N VAL A 15 1.04 -1.81 -6.22
CA VAL A 15 -0.05 -2.77 -6.46
C VAL A 15 -0.96 -2.25 -7.56
N THR A 16 -0.87 -2.88 -8.73
CA THR A 16 -1.76 -2.58 -9.87
C THR A 16 -3.12 -3.25 -9.67
N GLY A 17 -4.21 -2.51 -9.85
CA GLY A 17 -5.57 -3.04 -9.63
C GLY A 17 -5.95 -3.15 -8.15
N ALA A 18 -5.43 -2.26 -7.30
CA ALA A 18 -5.63 -2.28 -5.85
C ALA A 18 -7.04 -1.87 -5.40
N GLY A 19 -7.91 -1.41 -6.29
CA GLY A 19 -9.22 -0.87 -5.92
C GLY A 19 -10.24 -1.89 -5.39
N LYS A 20 -10.08 -3.19 -5.67
CA LYS A 20 -11.00 -4.25 -5.20
C LYS A 20 -10.43 -5.66 -5.28
N GLY A 21 -11.11 -6.60 -4.62
CA GLY A 21 -10.83 -8.03 -4.74
C GLY A 21 -9.43 -8.39 -4.27
N VAL A 22 -8.71 -9.18 -5.07
CA VAL A 22 -7.37 -9.67 -4.71
C VAL A 22 -6.36 -8.52 -4.56
N GLY A 23 -6.39 -7.54 -5.46
CA GLY A 23 -5.46 -6.40 -5.40
C GLY A 23 -5.63 -5.58 -4.12
N GLN A 24 -6.87 -5.40 -3.66
CA GLN A 24 -7.17 -4.75 -2.38
C GLN A 24 -6.62 -5.55 -1.19
N GLY A 25 -6.81 -6.87 -1.19
CA GLY A 25 -6.27 -7.76 -0.15
C GLY A 25 -4.75 -7.72 -0.09
N ILE A 26 -4.08 -7.76 -1.25
CA ILE A 26 -2.63 -7.64 -1.36
C ILE A 26 -2.14 -6.30 -0.80
N ALA A 27 -2.76 -5.19 -1.21
CA ALA A 27 -2.38 -3.86 -0.72
C ALA A 27 -2.47 -3.75 0.81
N ARG A 28 -3.52 -4.32 1.41
CA ARG A 28 -3.70 -4.34 2.87
C ARG A 28 -2.62 -5.15 3.57
N VAL A 29 -2.39 -6.39 3.15
CA VAL A 29 -1.39 -7.26 3.80
C VAL A 29 0.02 -6.68 3.70
N LEU A 30 0.37 -6.08 2.55
CA LEU A 30 1.67 -5.41 2.38
C LEU A 30 1.84 -4.20 3.30
N ALA A 31 0.78 -3.42 3.48
CA ALA A 31 0.80 -2.29 4.41
C ALA A 31 0.87 -2.75 5.87
N GLU A 32 0.11 -3.78 6.25
CA GLU A 32 0.18 -4.40 7.58
C GLU A 32 1.57 -5.01 7.87
N ALA A 33 2.29 -5.42 6.83
CA ALA A 33 3.68 -5.86 6.88
C ALA A 33 4.70 -4.71 6.97
N GLY A 34 4.27 -3.45 6.99
CA GLY A 34 5.13 -2.28 7.14
C GLY A 34 5.67 -1.67 5.83
N ALA A 35 5.26 -2.17 4.67
CA ALA A 35 5.64 -1.59 3.39
C ALA A 35 4.94 -0.23 3.17
N THR A 36 5.61 0.68 2.48
CA THR A 36 4.92 1.82 1.85
C THR A 36 4.24 1.36 0.57
N VAL A 37 2.91 1.39 0.53
CA VAL A 37 2.13 0.84 -0.60
C VAL A 37 1.61 1.95 -1.50
N VAL A 38 1.85 1.82 -2.81
CA VAL A 38 1.26 2.66 -3.86
C VAL A 38 0.28 1.83 -4.66
N GLY A 39 -1.01 2.14 -4.54
CA GLY A 39 -2.08 1.41 -5.25
C GLY A 39 -2.59 2.15 -6.47
N THR A 40 -2.89 1.44 -7.55
CA THR A 40 -3.53 2.02 -8.75
C THR A 40 -4.85 1.32 -9.07
N ALA A 41 -5.84 2.10 -9.52
CA ALA A 41 -7.12 1.62 -10.02
C ALA A 41 -7.65 2.56 -11.11
N ARG A 42 -8.61 2.08 -11.90
CA ARG A 42 -9.31 2.91 -12.90
C ARG A 42 -10.34 3.85 -12.27
N THR A 43 -10.94 3.44 -11.16
CA THR A 43 -11.97 4.19 -10.45
C THR A 43 -11.37 4.78 -9.18
N GLU A 44 -11.46 6.09 -9.02
CA GLU A 44 -10.92 6.79 -7.85
C GLU A 44 -11.59 6.37 -6.54
N SER A 45 -12.93 6.24 -6.52
CA SER A 45 -13.66 5.80 -5.32
C SER A 45 -13.23 4.42 -4.82
N ASP A 46 -12.89 3.51 -5.73
CA ASP A 46 -12.43 2.16 -5.40
C ASP A 46 -11.08 2.21 -4.69
N ILE A 47 -10.14 3.03 -5.19
CA ILE A 47 -8.82 3.15 -4.56
C ILE A 47 -8.86 3.92 -3.24
N VAL A 48 -9.64 5.01 -3.18
CA VAL A 48 -9.81 5.81 -1.95
C VAL A 48 -10.43 4.96 -0.84
N SER A 49 -11.44 4.14 -1.14
CA SER A 49 -12.04 3.25 -0.14
C SER A 49 -11.07 2.18 0.36
N THR A 50 -10.19 1.68 -0.52
CA THR A 50 -9.14 0.72 -0.13
C THR A 50 -8.11 1.37 0.78
N ILE A 51 -7.60 2.55 0.39
CA ILE A 51 -6.58 3.30 1.13
C ILE A 51 -7.11 3.78 2.47
N SER A 52 -8.38 4.19 2.56
CA SER A 52 -8.98 4.64 3.84
C SER A 52 -9.01 3.55 4.92
N GLY A 53 -8.93 2.27 4.52
CA GLY A 53 -8.83 1.13 5.43
C GLY A 53 -7.40 0.70 5.76
N ILE A 54 -6.40 1.40 5.23
CA ILE A 54 -4.97 1.27 5.49
C ILE A 54 -4.57 2.58 6.20
N GLU A 55 -3.50 2.62 7.00
CA GLU A 55 -3.07 3.87 7.68
C GLU A 55 -3.08 5.07 6.72
N PRO A 56 -3.38 6.28 7.23
CA PRO A 56 -3.71 7.41 6.36
C PRO A 56 -2.57 7.66 5.38
N PRO A 57 -2.89 7.91 4.10
CA PRO A 57 -1.89 8.11 3.08
C PRO A 57 -1.04 9.30 3.51
N VAL A 58 0.22 9.04 3.82
CA VAL A 58 1.19 10.11 4.02
C VAL A 58 1.38 10.72 2.65
N GLU A 59 0.80 11.88 2.41
CA GLU A 59 1.18 12.70 1.27
C GLU A 59 2.67 13.00 1.44
N LYS A 60 3.50 12.27 0.69
CA LYS A 60 4.95 12.46 0.67
C LYS A 60 5.29 13.19 -0.60
N ASP A 61 5.99 14.32 -0.45
CA ASP A 61 6.65 14.99 -1.56
C ASP A 61 7.55 13.97 -2.28
N TRP A 62 7.51 13.94 -3.61
CA TRP A 62 8.31 13.01 -4.40
C TRP A 62 9.82 13.05 -4.05
N HIS A 63 10.34 14.22 -3.68
CA HIS A 63 11.74 14.43 -3.27
C HIS A 63 12.03 14.03 -1.82
N SER A 64 11.00 13.72 -1.03
CA SER A 64 11.14 13.30 0.38
C SER A 64 11.26 11.78 0.55
N TRP A 65 11.12 11.02 -0.54
CA TRP A 65 11.33 9.57 -0.50
C TRP A 65 12.81 9.25 -0.32
N PRO A 66 13.15 8.23 0.48
CA PRO A 66 14.52 7.74 0.55
C PRO A 66 14.92 7.26 -0.85
N THR A 67 15.90 7.92 -1.46
CA THR A 67 16.58 7.41 -2.64
C THR A 67 17.34 6.12 -2.27
N PRO A 68 17.37 5.10 -3.16
CA PRO A 68 18.16 3.90 -2.95
C PRO A 68 19.63 4.18 -2.67
#